data_AF-A0A840MH09-F1
#
_entry.id   AF-A0A840MH09-F1
#
_cell.length_a   1.000
_cell.length_b   1.000
_cell.length_c   1.000
_cell.angle_alpha   90.00
_cell.angle_beta   90.00
_cell.angle_gamma   90.00
#
_symmetry.space_group_name_H-M   'P 1'
#
loop_
_entity.id
_entity.type
_entity.pdbx_description
1 polymer ?
#
loop_
_entity_poly.entity_id
_entity_poly.type
_entity_poly.pdbx_seq_one_letter_code
_entity_poly.pdbx_strand_id
1 'polypeptide(L)'
;MWAPSEQEPFFTPSVARELIARCYQAMNRIETYVLALLLRQLGYIEPDVARIQLPEQLAEFPVTDGHGVNFLLTASREKGIRLHFDQTISARERNEVLVGFLTLVESVQQIVSERKLAQDTADAEMPINWWYAIDQTLTAVEGNGEPVKALGKVLFE
;
A
#
# COMPACT_ATOMS: atom_id res chain seq x y z
N MET A 1 1.72 8.06 -1.77
CA MET A 1 0.45 7.36 -1.39
C MET A 1 -0.77 8.27 -1.39
N TRP A 2 -0.69 9.48 -0.85
CA TRP A 2 -1.80 10.43 -0.88
C TRP A 2 -1.30 11.87 -1.04
N ALA A 3 -2.11 12.69 -1.71
CA ALA A 3 -1.94 14.14 -1.83
C ALA A 3 -3.33 14.79 -1.87
N PRO A 4 -3.47 16.03 -1.37
CA PRO A 4 -4.74 16.73 -1.37
C PRO A 4 -5.23 16.99 -2.80
N SER A 5 -6.54 16.95 -2.98
CA SER A 5 -7.22 17.35 -4.22
C SER A 5 -8.43 18.24 -3.89
N GLU A 6 -9.10 18.79 -4.90
CA GLU A 6 -10.35 19.53 -4.69
C GLU A 6 -11.43 18.67 -4.03
N GLN A 7 -11.47 17.37 -4.30
CA GLN A 7 -12.45 16.42 -3.74
C GLN A 7 -12.03 15.91 -2.36
N GLU A 8 -10.73 15.76 -2.11
CA GLU A 8 -10.16 15.31 -0.84
C GLU A 8 -9.10 16.30 -0.35
N PRO A 9 -9.50 17.46 0.21
CA PRO A 9 -8.55 18.48 0.64
C PRO A 9 -7.82 18.12 1.95
N PHE A 10 -8.36 17.18 2.72
CA PHE A 10 -7.82 16.71 4.00
C PHE A 10 -7.64 15.21 3.97
N PHE A 11 -6.58 14.71 4.63
CA PHE A 11 -6.24 13.30 4.68
C PHE A 11 -7.13 12.53 5.65
N THR A 12 -7.32 13.04 6.87
CA THR A 12 -8.04 12.36 7.97
C THR A 12 -9.47 11.94 7.59
N PRO A 13 -10.27 12.75 6.88
CA PRO A 13 -11.60 12.36 6.42
C PRO A 13 -11.61 11.70 5.02
N SER A 14 -10.45 11.51 4.38
CA SER A 14 -10.40 11.00 3.00
C SER A 14 -10.79 9.52 2.91
N VAL A 15 -11.38 9.13 1.77
CA VAL A 15 -11.64 7.72 1.44
C VAL A 15 -10.32 6.97 1.27
N ALA A 16 -9.31 7.64 0.72
CA ALA A 16 -7.98 7.07 0.57
C ALA A 16 -7.39 6.60 1.92
N ARG A 17 -7.55 7.35 3.01
CA ARG A 17 -7.10 6.93 4.35
C ARG A 17 -7.75 5.62 4.78
N GLU A 18 -9.07 5.50 4.63
CA GLU A 18 -9.80 4.27 4.98
C GLU A 18 -9.30 3.09 4.16
N LEU A 19 -9.16 3.26 2.84
CA LEU A 19 -8.68 2.21 1.95
C LEU A 19 -7.25 1.78 2.28
N ILE A 20 -6.35 2.73 2.54
CA ILE A 20 -4.97 2.43 2.94
C ILE A 20 -4.97 1.66 4.27
N ALA A 21 -5.76 2.09 5.26
CA ALA A 21 -5.87 1.39 6.54
C ALA A 21 -6.31 -0.07 6.37
N ARG A 22 -7.36 -0.30 5.56
CA ARG A 22 -7.86 -1.63 5.25
C ARG A 22 -6.80 -2.49 4.55
N CYS A 23 -6.02 -1.91 3.63
CA CYS A 23 -4.93 -2.62 2.97
C CYS A 23 -3.87 -3.09 3.99
N TYR A 24 -3.40 -2.22 4.89
CA TYR A 24 -2.44 -2.62 5.92
C TYR A 24 -2.99 -3.68 6.88
N GLN A 25 -4.27 -3.56 7.27
CA GLN A 25 -4.92 -4.55 8.12
C GLN A 25 -5.05 -5.91 7.45
N ALA A 26 -5.45 -5.93 6.17
CA ALA A 26 -5.64 -7.16 5.41
C ALA A 26 -4.30 -7.83 5.04
N MET A 27 -3.26 -7.04 4.75
CA MET A 27 -1.91 -7.53 4.44
C MET A 27 -1.15 -8.05 5.66
N ASN A 28 -1.60 -7.72 6.87
CA ASN A 28 -0.89 -8.03 8.10
C ASN A 28 -0.53 -9.52 8.21
N ARG A 29 0.78 -9.79 8.28
CA ARG A 29 1.37 -11.13 8.36
C ARG A 29 1.24 -11.99 7.10
N ILE A 30 0.93 -11.40 5.95
CA ILE A 30 0.89 -12.07 4.65
C ILE A 30 1.60 -11.24 3.56
N GLU A 31 2.36 -10.23 3.95
CA GLU A 31 3.03 -9.29 3.06
C GLU A 31 3.93 -10.02 2.04
N THR A 32 4.60 -11.10 2.45
CA THR A 32 5.49 -11.87 1.56
C THR A 32 4.73 -12.61 0.46
N TYR A 33 3.49 -13.02 0.72
CA TYR A 33 2.61 -13.62 -0.28
C TYR A 33 2.04 -12.58 -1.24
N VAL A 34 1.64 -11.43 -0.69
CA VAL A 34 1.09 -10.32 -1.49
C VAL A 34 2.15 -9.78 -2.44
N LEU A 35 3.38 -9.54 -1.97
CA LEU A 35 4.47 -9.07 -2.83
C LEU A 35 4.78 -10.08 -3.94
N ALA A 36 4.88 -11.37 -3.61
CA ALA A 36 5.14 -12.41 -4.61
C ALA A 36 4.02 -12.49 -5.66
N LEU A 37 2.75 -12.32 -5.28
CA LEU A 37 1.66 -12.28 -6.24
C LEU A 37 1.77 -11.08 -7.19
N LEU A 38 2.03 -9.88 -6.66
CA LEU A 38 2.17 -8.67 -7.46
C LEU A 38 3.35 -8.78 -8.43
N LEU A 39 4.51 -9.21 -7.96
CA LEU A 39 5.70 -9.35 -8.80
C LEU A 39 5.53 -10.41 -9.89
N ARG A 40 4.80 -11.49 -9.62
CA ARG A 40 4.43 -12.46 -10.67
C ARG A 40 3.51 -11.86 -11.72
N GLN A 41 2.47 -11.13 -11.29
CA GLN A 41 1.54 -10.49 -12.22
C GLN A 41 2.22 -9.43 -13.09
N LEU A 42 3.25 -8.78 -12.56
CA LEU A 42 4.08 -7.81 -13.27
C LEU A 42 5.22 -8.44 -14.08
N GLY A 43 5.43 -9.77 -13.99
CA GLY A 43 6.48 -10.47 -14.73
C GLY A 43 7.91 -10.27 -14.21
N TYR A 44 8.08 -9.79 -12.97
CA TYR A 44 9.39 -9.59 -12.34
C TYR A 44 10.01 -10.88 -11.80
N ILE A 45 9.21 -11.91 -11.54
CA ILE A 45 9.63 -13.19 -10.95
C ILE A 45 8.88 -14.36 -11.57
N GLU A 46 9.37 -15.57 -11.35
CA GLU A 46 8.81 -16.80 -11.92
C GLU A 46 7.43 -17.17 -11.32
N PRO A 47 6.52 -17.79 -12.10
CA PRO A 47 5.14 -18.07 -11.67
C PRO A 47 5.01 -18.99 -10.44
N ASP A 48 5.98 -19.85 -10.20
CA ASP A 48 6.02 -20.84 -9.11
C ASP A 48 6.52 -20.27 -7.77
N VAL A 49 7.06 -19.04 -7.77
CA VAL A 49 7.48 -18.36 -6.54
C VAL A 49 6.25 -17.93 -5.72
N ALA A 50 6.04 -18.62 -4.60
CA ALA A 50 4.87 -18.38 -3.74
C ALA A 50 5.06 -17.27 -2.69
N ARG A 51 6.31 -16.97 -2.29
CA ARG A 51 6.66 -15.97 -1.27
C ARG A 51 7.95 -15.26 -1.65
N ILE A 52 8.01 -13.97 -1.34
CA ILE A 52 9.22 -13.16 -1.44
C ILE A 52 9.34 -12.33 -0.18
N GLN A 53 10.54 -12.30 0.41
CA GLN A 53 10.82 -11.43 1.55
C GLN A 53 10.71 -9.97 1.13
N LEU A 54 10.13 -9.15 2.00
CA LEU A 54 10.19 -7.70 1.81
C LEU A 54 11.66 -7.26 1.79
N PRO A 55 12.08 -6.41 0.85
CA PRO A 55 13.46 -5.98 0.75
C PRO A 55 13.83 -5.06 1.92
N GLU A 56 15.05 -5.18 2.43
CA GLU A 56 15.56 -4.30 3.50
C GLU A 56 15.60 -2.83 3.04
N GLN A 57 15.94 -2.62 1.78
CA GLN A 57 15.96 -1.31 1.13
C GLN A 57 14.68 -1.10 0.32
N LEU A 58 14.41 0.16 -0.03
CA LEU A 58 13.29 0.52 -0.90
C LEU A 58 13.46 -0.16 -2.27
N ALA A 59 12.51 -0.99 -2.65
CA ALA A 59 12.35 -1.47 -4.03
C ALA A 59 11.17 -0.76 -4.69
N GLU A 60 11.31 -0.49 -5.98
CA GLU A 60 10.40 0.34 -6.76
C GLU A 60 10.01 -0.36 -8.06
N PHE A 61 8.73 -0.37 -8.36
CA PHE A 61 8.16 -1.06 -9.51
C PHE A 61 7.13 -0.14 -10.17
N PRO A 62 7.41 0.42 -11.36
CA PRO A 62 6.41 1.17 -12.10
C PRO A 62 5.30 0.22 -12.57
N VAL A 63 4.05 0.65 -12.42
CA VAL A 63 2.87 -0.13 -12.76
C VAL A 63 1.90 0.72 -13.57
N THR A 64 1.32 0.11 -14.60
CA THR A 64 0.17 0.62 -15.33
C THR A 64 -0.98 -0.37 -15.12
N ASP A 65 -2.12 0.09 -14.60
CA ASP A 65 -3.28 -0.78 -14.45
C ASP A 65 -4.01 -1.03 -15.79
N GLY A 66 -5.06 -1.87 -15.75
CA GLY A 66 -5.88 -2.16 -16.92
C GLY A 66 -6.69 -0.97 -17.47
N HIS A 67 -6.74 0.15 -16.74
CA HIS A 67 -7.40 1.39 -17.13
C HIS A 67 -6.41 2.45 -17.63
N GLY A 68 -5.10 2.16 -17.65
CA GLY A 68 -4.05 3.06 -18.09
C GLY A 68 -3.56 4.03 -17.00
N VAL A 69 -3.95 3.83 -15.74
CA VAL A 69 -3.47 4.62 -14.60
C VAL A 69 -2.06 4.17 -14.25
N ASN A 70 -1.13 5.13 -14.31
CA ASN A 70 0.27 4.90 -13.93
C ASN A 70 0.47 5.22 -12.44
N PHE A 71 1.07 4.28 -11.71
CA PHE A 71 1.45 4.47 -10.32
C PHE A 71 2.76 3.72 -10.03
N LEU A 72 3.42 4.11 -8.94
CA LEU A 72 4.61 3.43 -8.45
C LEU A 72 4.23 2.49 -7.31
N LEU A 73 4.50 1.20 -7.45
CA LEU A 73 4.48 0.27 -6.34
C LEU A 73 5.86 0.29 -5.68
N THR A 74 5.90 0.42 -4.36
CA THR A 74 7.15 0.27 -3.61
C THR A 74 7.00 -0.77 -2.51
N ALA A 75 8.09 -1.47 -2.22
CA ALA A 75 8.15 -2.42 -1.11
C ALA A 75 9.40 -2.15 -0.26
N SER A 76 9.27 -2.30 1.05
CA SER A 76 10.39 -2.28 2.01
C SER A 76 9.97 -3.01 3.27
N ARG A 77 10.92 -3.59 4.02
CA ARG A 77 10.65 -4.27 5.29
C ARG A 77 9.96 -3.35 6.30
N GLU A 78 10.47 -2.14 6.49
CA GLU A 78 9.96 -1.16 7.45
C GLU A 78 8.52 -0.68 7.12
N LYS A 79 8.22 -0.41 5.84
CA LYS A 79 7.00 0.30 5.43
C LYS A 79 6.02 -0.55 4.62
N GLY A 80 6.36 -1.82 4.38
CA GLY A 80 5.55 -2.74 3.58
C GLY A 80 5.38 -2.32 2.13
N ILE A 81 4.24 -2.72 1.57
CA ILE A 81 3.85 -2.48 0.17
C ILE A 81 3.01 -1.21 0.10
N ARG A 82 3.40 -0.28 -0.77
CA ARG A 82 2.78 1.06 -0.89
C ARG A 82 2.57 1.42 -2.35
N LEU A 83 1.46 2.10 -2.63
CA LEU A 83 1.13 2.61 -3.95
C LEU A 83 1.27 4.13 -3.97
N HIS A 84 2.01 4.68 -4.93
CA HIS A 84 2.24 6.11 -5.06
C HIS A 84 1.72 6.62 -6.39
N PHE A 85 0.97 7.70 -6.32
CA PHE A 85 0.27 8.30 -7.45
C PHE A 85 0.87 9.67 -7.73
N ASP A 86 0.92 10.03 -9.00
CA ASP A 86 1.21 11.41 -9.39
C ASP A 86 0.09 12.34 -8.91
N GLN A 87 0.40 13.62 -8.70
CA GLN A 87 -0.60 14.63 -8.33
C GLN A 87 -1.62 14.88 -9.44
N THR A 88 -1.34 14.51 -10.68
CA THR A 88 -2.29 14.59 -11.79
C THR A 88 -3.38 13.53 -11.72
N ILE A 89 -3.19 12.45 -10.95
CA ILE A 89 -4.18 11.37 -10.82
C ILE A 89 -5.33 11.85 -9.92
N SER A 90 -6.56 11.70 -10.39
CA SER A 90 -7.72 12.12 -9.63
C SER A 90 -7.92 11.27 -8.37
N ALA A 91 -8.57 11.83 -7.35
CA ALA A 91 -8.92 11.08 -6.14
C ALA A 91 -9.76 9.83 -6.46
N ARG A 92 -10.65 9.91 -7.46
CA ARG A 92 -11.45 8.77 -7.93
C ARG A 92 -10.57 7.63 -8.45
N GLU A 93 -9.69 7.92 -9.40
CA GLU A 93 -8.80 6.92 -10.00
C GLU A 93 -7.87 6.29 -8.95
N ARG A 94 -7.29 7.11 -8.06
CA ARG A 94 -6.50 6.63 -6.92
C ARG A 94 -7.29 5.65 -6.06
N ASN A 95 -8.53 5.99 -5.71
CA ASN A 95 -9.38 5.16 -4.87
C ASN A 95 -9.79 3.86 -5.58
N GLU A 96 -10.04 3.90 -6.89
CA GLU A 96 -10.29 2.70 -7.71
C GLU A 96 -9.09 1.74 -7.69
N VAL A 97 -7.86 2.25 -7.85
CA VAL A 97 -6.63 1.43 -7.73
C VAL A 97 -6.49 0.84 -6.33
N LEU A 98 -6.74 1.63 -5.28
CA LEU A 98 -6.68 1.16 -3.89
C LEU A 98 -7.73 0.08 -3.59
N VAL A 99 -8.95 0.19 -4.14
CA VAL A 99 -9.99 -0.84 -4.02
C VAL A 99 -9.58 -2.13 -4.73
N GLY A 100 -9.01 -2.03 -5.93
CA GLY A 100 -8.48 -3.19 -6.66
C GLY A 100 -7.35 -3.87 -5.89
N PHE A 101 -6.44 -3.09 -5.34
CA PHE A 101 -5.35 -3.59 -4.50
C PHE A 101 -5.87 -4.29 -3.24
N LEU A 102 -6.84 -3.69 -2.53
CA LEU A 102 -7.47 -4.29 -1.36
C LEU A 102 -8.13 -5.63 -1.69
N THR A 103 -8.85 -5.70 -2.81
CA THR A 103 -9.51 -6.94 -3.27
C THR A 103 -8.47 -8.03 -3.53
N LEU A 104 -7.33 -7.68 -4.14
CA LEU A 104 -6.22 -8.61 -4.33
C LEU A 104 -5.68 -9.10 -2.99
N VAL A 105 -5.44 -8.21 -2.04
CA VAL A 105 -4.94 -8.57 -0.70
C VAL A 105 -5.90 -9.50 0.03
N GLU A 106 -7.20 -9.17 0.05
CA GLU A 106 -8.24 -9.99 0.68
C GLU A 106 -8.30 -11.40 0.04
N SER A 107 -8.10 -11.50 -1.28
CA SER A 107 -8.02 -12.80 -1.96
C SER A 107 -6.80 -13.64 -1.53
N VAL A 108 -5.64 -13.00 -1.33
CA VAL A 108 -4.43 -13.67 -0.82
C VAL A 108 -4.65 -14.13 0.61
N GLN A 109 -5.26 -13.28 1.44
CA GLN A 109 -5.60 -13.62 2.83
C GLN A 109 -6.51 -14.85 2.91
N GLN A 110 -7.52 -14.92 2.04
CA GLN A 110 -8.41 -16.07 1.94
C GLN A 110 -7.63 -17.34 1.58
N ILE A 111 -6.75 -17.29 0.58
CA ILE A 111 -5.93 -18.43 0.15
C ILE A 111 -5.01 -18.92 1.29
N VAL A 112 -4.33 -18.00 1.97
CA VAL A 112 -3.44 -18.31 3.10
C VAL A 112 -4.22 -19.00 4.23
N SER A 113 -5.42 -18.50 4.54
CA SER A 113 -6.31 -19.05 5.56
C SER A 113 -6.82 -20.45 5.19
N GLU A 114 -7.41 -20.60 4.00
CA GLU A 114 -7.99 -21.86 3.53
C GLU A 114 -6.96 -22.99 3.43
N ARG A 115 -5.76 -22.66 2.93
CA ARG A 115 -4.66 -23.62 2.76
C ARG A 115 -3.81 -23.79 4.02
N LYS A 116 -4.13 -23.06 5.11
CA LYS A 116 -3.39 -23.06 6.37
C LYS A 116 -1.89 -22.82 6.17
N LEU A 117 -1.56 -21.87 5.30
CA LEU A 117 -0.16 -21.54 5.01
C LEU A 117 0.47 -20.82 6.21
N ALA A 118 1.78 -20.98 6.37
CA ALA A 118 2.52 -20.31 7.42
C ALA A 118 2.52 -18.79 7.20
N GLN A 119 1.97 -18.04 8.15
CA GLN A 119 2.00 -16.58 8.16
C GLN A 119 3.42 -16.03 8.34
N ASP A 120 3.60 -14.76 8.00
CA ASP A 120 4.84 -14.05 8.30
C ASP A 120 5.03 -13.92 9.82
N THR A 121 6.30 -13.95 10.22
CA THR A 121 6.70 -13.81 11.63
C THR A 121 6.37 -12.41 12.08
N ALA A 122 5.74 -12.29 13.24
CA ALA A 122 5.51 -11.00 13.85
C ALA A 122 6.80 -10.49 14.52
N ASP A 123 7.20 -9.27 14.21
CA ASP A 123 8.32 -8.58 14.83
C ASP A 123 8.03 -7.08 15.00
N ALA A 124 8.99 -6.32 15.52
CA ALA A 124 8.81 -4.89 15.78
C ALA A 124 8.72 -4.05 14.48
N GLU A 125 9.28 -4.54 13.38
CA GLU A 125 9.39 -3.85 12.10
C GLU A 125 8.20 -4.12 11.17
N MET A 126 7.12 -4.69 11.70
CA MET A 126 5.92 -4.98 10.92
C MET A 126 5.34 -3.71 10.28
N PRO A 127 5.07 -3.72 8.96
CA PRO A 127 4.55 -2.56 8.23
C PRO A 127 3.26 -1.94 8.81
N ILE A 128 2.42 -2.74 9.44
CA ILE A 128 1.19 -2.24 10.07
C ILE A 128 1.48 -1.25 11.22
N ASN A 129 2.58 -1.44 11.95
CA ASN A 129 2.97 -0.53 13.03
C ASN A 129 3.40 0.82 12.45
N TRP A 130 4.13 0.82 11.33
CA TRP A 130 4.48 2.02 10.59
C TRP A 130 3.23 2.79 10.17
N TRP A 131 2.23 2.09 9.60
CA TRP A 131 0.96 2.71 9.22
C TRP A 131 0.26 3.36 10.41
N TYR A 132 0.11 2.66 11.54
CA TYR A 132 -0.57 3.23 12.71
C TYR A 132 0.14 4.47 13.26
N ALA A 133 1.48 4.46 13.32
CA ALA A 133 2.24 5.61 13.76
C ALA A 133 2.03 6.83 12.85
N ILE A 134 2.00 6.61 11.54
CA ILE A 134 1.77 7.66 10.55
C ILE A 134 0.34 8.17 10.58
N ASP A 135 -0.66 7.28 10.64
CA ASP A 135 -2.07 7.66 10.69
C ASP A 135 -2.38 8.53 11.92
N GLN A 136 -1.83 8.15 13.08
CA GLN A 136 -1.93 8.93 14.30
C GLN A 136 -1.26 10.31 14.16
N THR A 137 -0.07 10.35 13.58
CA THR A 137 0.68 11.60 13.36
C THR A 137 -0.09 12.55 12.45
N LEU A 138 -0.59 12.07 11.31
CA LEU A 138 -1.33 12.89 10.36
C LEU A 138 -2.65 13.39 10.95
N THR A 139 -3.35 12.54 11.70
CA THR A 139 -4.58 12.94 12.41
C THR A 139 -4.31 14.05 13.44
N ALA A 140 -3.19 13.99 14.16
CA ALA A 140 -2.80 15.03 15.09
C ALA A 140 -2.45 16.35 14.39
N VAL A 141 -1.76 16.29 13.24
CA VAL A 141 -1.43 17.47 12.43
C VAL A 141 -2.70 18.18 11.92
N GLU A 142 -3.63 17.43 11.31
CA GLU A 142 -4.89 18.04 10.84
C GLU A 142 -5.79 18.50 11.99
N GLY A 143 -5.74 17.83 13.14
CA GLY A 143 -6.42 18.25 14.36
C GLY A 143 -5.97 19.62 14.89
N ASN A 144 -4.74 20.04 14.57
CA ASN A 144 -4.20 21.37 14.90
C ASN A 144 -4.54 22.44 13.85
N GLY A 145 -5.34 22.11 12.82
CA GLY A 145 -5.75 23.02 11.76
C GLY A 145 -4.73 23.16 10.61
N GLU A 146 -3.66 22.35 10.61
CA GLU A 146 -2.67 22.33 9.53
C GLU A 146 -3.01 21.22 8.52
N PRO A 147 -3.29 21.53 7.25
CA PRO A 147 -3.59 20.50 6.27
C PRO A 147 -2.33 19.69 5.91
N VAL A 148 -2.49 18.38 5.78
CA VAL A 148 -1.42 17.50 5.31
C VAL A 148 -1.15 17.78 3.84
N LYS A 149 0.10 18.11 3.50
CA LYS A 149 0.49 18.47 2.12
C LYS A 149 0.71 17.25 1.22
N ALA A 150 1.19 16.14 1.79
CA ALA A 150 1.37 14.87 1.11
C ALA A 150 1.69 13.77 2.13
N LEU A 151 1.35 12.52 1.80
CA LEU A 151 1.74 11.32 2.53
C LEU A 151 2.46 10.33 1.60
N GLY A 152 3.64 9.88 2.04
CA GLY A 152 4.45 8.89 1.36
C GLY A 152 4.81 9.38 -0.04
N LYS A 153 5.43 10.56 -0.13
CA LYS A 153 5.99 11.06 -1.39
C LYS A 153 7.31 10.33 -1.63
N VAL A 154 7.50 9.78 -2.82
CA VAL A 154 8.80 9.32 -3.31
C VAL A 154 9.40 10.47 -4.12
N LEU A 155 10.64 10.85 -3.81
CA LEU A 155 11.37 11.87 -4.55
C LEU A 155 12.34 11.13 -5.48
N PHE A 156 12.21 11.35 -6.78
CA PHE A 156 13.22 10.95 -7.75
C PHE A 156 14.30 12.04 -7.77
N GLU A 157 15.55 11.65 -7.54
CA GLU A 157 16.73 12.48 -7.81
C GLU A 157 17.20 12.30 -9.25
#